data_AF-A0A954QZT0-F1
#
_entry.id   AF-A0A954QZT0-F1
#
_cell.length_a   1.000
_cell.length_b   1.000
_cell.length_c   1.000
_cell.angle_alpha   90.00
_cell.angle_beta   90.00
_cell.angle_gamma   90.00
#
_symmetry.space_group_name_H-M   'P 1'
#
loop_
_entity.id
_entity.type
_entity.pdbx_description
1 polymer ?
#
loop_
_entity_poly.entity_id
_entity_poly.type
_entity_poly.pdbx_seq_one_letter_code
_entity_poly.pdbx_strand_id
1 'polypeptide(L)'
;MLFHLTKLLTSVLSIRCNVSICCNGPVIATFLALGLSSSLVHAQLSVLSEGNKPAQWKASQVATLKQQLAEPKLASELKLELQSQLKWLTAWEPGQLSDTPLWETEPQKKPWDEPSLDPNGLAGELRQRLLGPEARPTAKDTAELKALLTAHDNDLGVRQLHLHWLDQDQYRKVYPQEIANAAAKVLALIDGVADPDQETLRAQLFTLYRRGRALIYRELPEVLADKPMGEAELVKNGAELVGVFRQLKKLVEEPRPEFVLLEDRMLRRDHWNGRALALLEDFGGQVAPHWFLKKRRDILRDLGWEIPAKEASEIYAKAFPIELAEE
;
A
#
# COMPACT_ATOMS: atom_id res chain seq x y z
N MET A 1 -34.28 17.40 -16.82
CA MET A 1 -33.42 16.36 -16.21
C MET A 1 -32.57 15.60 -17.25
N LEU A 2 -32.21 16.24 -18.38
CA LEU A 2 -31.38 15.67 -19.46
C LEU A 2 -30.13 16.50 -19.80
N PHE A 3 -29.82 17.53 -18.99
CA PHE A 3 -28.77 18.53 -19.27
C PHE A 3 -27.54 18.41 -18.36
N HIS A 4 -27.46 17.38 -17.50
CA HIS A 4 -26.31 17.17 -16.61
C HIS A 4 -25.41 15.98 -16.97
N LEU A 5 -25.78 15.12 -17.92
CA LEU A 5 -24.90 14.02 -18.36
C LEU A 5 -23.80 14.43 -19.34
N THR A 6 -23.90 15.59 -20.00
CA THR A 6 -22.93 16.01 -21.02
C THR A 6 -21.66 16.68 -20.45
N LYS A 7 -21.64 17.06 -19.18
CA LYS A 7 -20.47 17.72 -18.55
C LYS A 7 -19.41 16.76 -17.98
N LEU A 8 -19.73 15.49 -17.73
CA LEU A 8 -18.73 14.52 -17.25
C LEU A 8 -17.85 13.96 -18.38
N LEU A 9 -18.38 13.89 -19.62
CA LEU A 9 -17.65 13.33 -20.77
C LEU A 9 -16.68 14.32 -21.45
N THR A 10 -16.75 15.62 -21.12
CA THR A 10 -15.90 16.64 -21.74
C THR A 10 -14.66 17.02 -20.92
N SER A 11 -14.55 16.60 -19.66
CA SER A 11 -13.40 16.97 -18.81
C SER A 11 -12.22 15.98 -18.87
N VAL A 12 -12.37 14.85 -19.56
CA VAL A 12 -11.31 13.82 -19.70
C VAL A 12 -10.57 13.92 -21.06
N LEU A 13 -11.01 14.79 -21.97
CA LEU A 13 -10.48 14.90 -23.34
C LEU A 13 -9.78 16.24 -23.65
N SER A 14 -9.43 17.04 -22.64
CA SER A 14 -8.74 18.32 -22.85
C SER A 14 -7.45 18.45 -22.04
N ILE A 15 -6.52 17.52 -22.26
CA ILE A 15 -5.09 17.83 -22.14
C ILE A 15 -4.49 17.53 -23.52
N ARG A 16 -4.43 18.57 -24.35
CA ARG A 16 -3.72 18.53 -25.62
C ARG A 16 -2.23 18.46 -25.33
N CYS A 17 -1.63 17.32 -25.67
CA CYS A 17 -0.24 17.23 -26.08
C CYS A 17 0.05 18.28 -27.15
N ASN A 18 1.12 19.03 -26.95
CA ASN A 18 1.74 19.84 -27.98
C ASN A 18 3.25 19.69 -27.88
N VAL A 19 3.77 18.50 -28.19
CA VAL A 19 5.18 18.30 -28.57
C VAL A 19 5.22 17.24 -29.67
N SER A 20 5.54 17.71 -30.87
CA SER A 20 6.00 16.90 -31.99
C SER A 20 7.46 16.51 -31.74
N ILE A 21 7.83 15.25 -31.99
CA ILE A 21 9.07 14.77 -32.66
C ILE A 21 9.35 13.29 -32.29
N CYS A 22 9.19 12.44 -33.32
CA CYS A 22 9.90 11.21 -33.68
C CYS A 22 10.34 10.18 -32.60
N CYS A 23 9.66 9.02 -32.55
CA CYS A 23 10.24 7.69 -32.84
C CYS A 23 9.20 6.55 -32.67
N ASN A 24 9.34 5.51 -33.51
CA ASN A 24 8.37 4.44 -33.80
C ASN A 24 8.12 3.43 -32.65
N GLY A 25 6.85 3.05 -32.43
CA GLY A 25 6.42 1.83 -31.72
C GLY A 25 4.91 1.85 -31.37
N PRO A 26 4.12 0.79 -31.66
CA PRO A 26 2.67 0.93 -31.81
C PRO A 26 1.87 0.91 -30.50
N VAL A 27 0.81 1.70 -30.56
CA VAL A 27 -0.32 1.85 -29.65
C VAL A 27 -1.06 0.53 -29.43
N ILE A 28 -0.91 -0.09 -28.25
CA ILE A 28 -1.82 -1.14 -27.75
C ILE A 28 -2.01 -0.96 -26.23
N ALA A 29 -2.76 0.06 -25.81
CA ALA A 29 -3.19 0.19 -24.41
C ALA A 29 -4.58 0.80 -24.21
N THR A 30 -5.30 1.19 -25.27
CA THR A 30 -6.53 2.00 -25.14
C THR A 30 -7.83 1.25 -25.45
N PHE A 31 -7.77 -0.04 -25.85
CA PHE A 31 -8.97 -0.80 -26.23
C PHE A 31 -9.51 -1.80 -25.19
N LEU A 32 -8.81 -2.03 -24.07
CA LEU A 32 -9.28 -2.94 -23.01
C LEU A 32 -10.22 -2.27 -21.98
N ALA A 33 -10.26 -0.94 -21.90
CA ALA A 33 -11.10 -0.21 -20.93
C ALA A 33 -12.58 -0.06 -21.37
N LEU A 34 -12.87 -0.18 -22.66
CA LEU A 34 -14.23 0.03 -23.20
C LEU A 34 -15.10 -1.24 -23.23
N GLY A 35 -14.51 -2.43 -23.16
CA GLY A 35 -15.26 -3.69 -23.09
C GLY A 35 -15.79 -4.00 -21.69
N LEU A 36 -14.99 -3.69 -20.66
CA LEU A 36 -15.29 -4.02 -19.25
C LEU A 36 -16.26 -3.05 -18.57
N SER A 37 -16.44 -1.84 -19.12
CA SER A 37 -17.38 -0.85 -18.58
C SER A 37 -18.84 -1.12 -18.96
N SER A 38 -19.10 -1.95 -19.98
CA SER A 38 -20.46 -2.25 -20.45
C SER A 38 -21.19 -3.31 -19.61
N SER A 39 -20.46 -4.28 -19.05
CA SER A 39 -21.01 -5.36 -18.23
C SER A 39 -21.30 -4.94 -16.79
N LEU A 40 -20.46 -4.06 -16.21
CA LEU A 40 -20.68 -3.51 -14.87
C LEU A 40 -21.97 -2.67 -14.77
N VAL A 41 -22.34 -1.96 -15.85
CA VAL A 41 -23.58 -1.17 -15.91
C VAL A 41 -24.82 -2.07 -16.10
N HIS A 42 -24.71 -3.18 -16.84
CA HIS A 42 -25.82 -4.11 -17.02
C HIS A 42 -26.18 -4.90 -15.75
N ALA A 43 -25.20 -5.18 -14.89
CA ALA A 43 -25.46 -5.81 -13.59
C ALA A 43 -26.23 -4.90 -12.62
N GLN A 44 -26.16 -3.58 -12.76
CA GLN A 44 -26.89 -2.64 -11.91
C GLN A 44 -28.37 -2.45 -12.31
N LEU A 45 -28.75 -2.77 -13.55
CA LEU A 45 -30.08 -2.46 -14.10
C LEU A 45 -31.12 -3.60 -14.00
N SER A 46 -30.75 -4.77 -13.47
CA SER A 46 -31.64 -5.94 -13.39
C SER A 46 -32.34 -6.14 -12.03
N VAL A 47 -32.26 -5.17 -11.10
CA VAL A 47 -32.86 -5.27 -9.75
C VAL A 47 -34.23 -4.59 -9.70
N LEU A 48 -35.23 -5.24 -10.30
CA LEU A 48 -36.65 -4.86 -10.22
C LEU A 48 -37.54 -6.01 -9.73
N SER A 49 -37.13 -6.69 -8.66
CA SER A 49 -38.05 -7.50 -7.85
C SER A 49 -37.84 -7.20 -6.36
N GLU A 50 -38.90 -7.36 -5.56
CA GLU A 50 -38.95 -7.12 -4.10
C GLU A 50 -38.09 -8.11 -3.28
N GLY A 51 -36.94 -8.54 -3.81
CA GLY A 51 -36.00 -9.47 -3.17
C GLY A 51 -34.88 -8.80 -2.38
N ASN A 52 -34.06 -9.63 -1.73
CA ASN A 52 -32.84 -9.21 -1.03
C ASN A 52 -31.83 -8.63 -2.05
N LYS A 53 -31.88 -7.31 -2.26
CA LYS A 53 -31.04 -6.59 -3.25
C LYS A 53 -29.55 -6.87 -3.08
N PRO A 54 -28.98 -6.86 -1.85
CA PRO A 54 -27.59 -7.28 -1.64
C PRO A 54 -27.26 -8.69 -2.13
N ALA A 55 -28.11 -9.67 -1.85
CA ALA A 55 -27.90 -11.05 -2.30
C ALA A 55 -27.98 -11.18 -3.84
N GLN A 56 -28.93 -10.47 -4.46
CA GLN A 56 -29.05 -10.43 -5.93
C GLN A 56 -27.82 -9.77 -6.58
N TRP A 57 -27.33 -8.66 -6.01
CA TRP A 57 -26.10 -8.01 -6.46
C TRP A 57 -24.90 -8.94 -6.36
N LYS A 58 -24.69 -9.58 -5.20
CA LYS A 58 -23.61 -10.57 -5.00
C LYS A 58 -23.68 -11.68 -6.06
N ALA A 59 -24.86 -12.27 -6.26
CA ALA A 59 -25.05 -13.34 -7.23
C ALA A 59 -24.71 -12.89 -8.66
N SER A 60 -25.09 -11.67 -9.04
CA SER A 60 -24.78 -11.08 -10.35
C SER A 60 -23.27 -10.85 -10.54
N GLN A 61 -22.58 -10.32 -9.52
CA GLN A 61 -21.12 -10.14 -9.55
C GLN A 61 -20.39 -11.49 -9.68
N VAL A 62 -20.78 -12.47 -8.86
CA VAL A 62 -20.20 -13.83 -8.90
C VAL A 62 -20.39 -14.48 -10.26
N ALA A 63 -21.58 -14.36 -10.86
CA ALA A 63 -21.85 -14.90 -12.20
C ALA A 63 -20.97 -14.22 -13.27
N THR A 64 -20.84 -12.90 -13.22
CA THR A 64 -20.00 -12.11 -14.13
C THR A 64 -18.53 -12.53 -14.04
N LEU A 65 -17.99 -12.64 -12.82
CA LEU A 65 -16.60 -13.06 -12.60
C LEU A 65 -16.35 -14.49 -13.10
N LYS A 66 -17.27 -15.42 -12.86
CA LYS A 66 -17.18 -16.80 -13.37
C LYS A 66 -17.19 -16.84 -14.90
N GLN A 67 -18.00 -16.01 -15.55
CA GLN A 67 -18.03 -15.90 -17.00
C GLN A 67 -16.69 -15.37 -17.55
N GLN A 68 -16.14 -14.31 -16.96
CA GLN A 68 -14.84 -13.75 -17.35
C GLN A 68 -13.70 -14.75 -17.14
N LEU A 69 -13.72 -15.50 -16.03
CA LEU A 69 -12.74 -16.55 -15.74
C LEU A 69 -12.80 -17.74 -16.72
N ALA A 70 -13.92 -17.94 -17.41
CA ALA A 70 -14.07 -18.97 -18.43
C ALA A 70 -13.47 -18.58 -19.78
N GLU A 71 -13.00 -17.33 -19.96
CA GLU A 71 -12.40 -16.88 -21.21
C GLU A 71 -11.07 -17.61 -21.49
N PRO A 72 -10.92 -18.32 -22.62
CA PRO A 72 -9.75 -19.17 -22.87
C PRO A 72 -8.42 -18.42 -22.99
N LYS A 73 -8.46 -17.13 -23.31
CA LYS A 73 -7.28 -16.28 -23.57
C LYS A 73 -7.05 -15.22 -22.47
N LEU A 74 -7.63 -15.44 -21.28
CA LEU A 74 -7.46 -14.53 -20.16
C LEU A 74 -5.99 -14.49 -19.71
N ALA A 75 -5.43 -13.29 -19.61
CA ALA A 75 -4.05 -13.10 -19.13
C ALA A 75 -3.89 -13.65 -17.70
N SER A 76 -2.72 -14.23 -17.38
CA SER A 76 -2.47 -14.87 -16.08
C SER A 76 -2.69 -13.94 -14.88
N GLU A 77 -2.18 -12.71 -14.96
CA GLU A 77 -2.34 -11.72 -13.89
C GLU A 77 -3.81 -11.33 -13.67
N LEU A 78 -4.55 -11.12 -14.76
CA LEU A 78 -5.96 -10.81 -14.69
C LEU A 78 -6.77 -11.98 -14.15
N LYS A 79 -6.38 -13.22 -14.47
CA LYS A 79 -6.99 -14.42 -13.90
C LYS A 79 -6.83 -14.45 -12.38
N LEU A 80 -5.64 -14.16 -11.85
CA LEU A 80 -5.38 -14.10 -10.41
C LEU A 80 -6.21 -13.00 -9.73
N GLU A 81 -6.35 -11.84 -10.38
CA GLU A 81 -7.22 -10.76 -9.93
C GLU A 81 -8.68 -11.17 -9.80
N LEU A 82 -9.26 -11.71 -10.88
CA LEU A 82 -10.65 -12.15 -10.88
C LEU A 82 -10.90 -13.32 -9.91
N GLN A 83 -9.92 -14.23 -9.76
CA GLN A 83 -9.99 -15.29 -8.75
C GLN A 83 -10.01 -14.73 -7.32
N SER A 84 -9.23 -13.69 -7.05
CA SER A 84 -9.17 -13.04 -5.73
C SER A 84 -10.48 -12.32 -5.42
N GLN A 85 -11.05 -11.60 -6.40
CA GLN A 85 -12.37 -10.99 -6.27
C GLN A 85 -13.47 -12.05 -6.01
N LEU A 86 -13.44 -13.15 -6.76
CA LEU A 86 -14.40 -14.24 -6.61
C LEU A 86 -14.28 -14.93 -5.25
N LYS A 87 -13.04 -15.16 -4.76
CA LYS A 87 -12.77 -15.70 -3.42
C LYS A 87 -13.45 -14.84 -2.36
N TRP A 88 -13.24 -13.53 -2.41
CA TRP A 88 -13.83 -12.59 -1.44
C TRP A 88 -15.36 -12.56 -1.51
N LEU A 89 -15.93 -12.38 -2.70
CA LEU A 89 -17.39 -12.31 -2.87
C LEU A 89 -18.10 -13.61 -2.48
N THR A 90 -17.43 -14.76 -2.65
CA THR A 90 -17.99 -16.05 -2.23
C THR A 90 -18.01 -16.17 -0.70
N ALA A 91 -17.00 -15.63 -0.01
CA ALA A 91 -16.89 -15.68 1.45
C ALA A 91 -17.78 -14.64 2.17
N TRP A 92 -17.97 -13.45 1.58
CA TRP A 92 -18.78 -12.39 2.19
C TRP A 92 -20.28 -12.71 2.10
N GLU A 93 -20.98 -12.70 3.22
CA GLU A 93 -22.44 -12.71 3.26
C GLU A 93 -23.01 -11.31 3.54
N PRO A 94 -23.95 -10.80 2.73
CA PRO A 94 -24.51 -9.47 2.94
C PRO A 94 -25.11 -9.26 4.33
N GLY A 95 -24.74 -8.16 4.97
CA GLY A 95 -25.15 -7.81 6.33
C GLY A 95 -24.44 -8.59 7.44
N GLN A 96 -23.47 -9.45 7.10
CA GLN A 96 -22.72 -10.29 8.05
C GLN A 96 -21.22 -9.98 8.04
N LEU A 97 -20.79 -8.88 7.43
CA LEU A 97 -19.41 -8.43 7.51
C LEU A 97 -19.06 -8.09 8.97
N SER A 98 -17.88 -8.52 9.44
CA SER A 98 -17.40 -8.31 10.81
C SER A 98 -16.08 -7.53 10.83
N ASP A 99 -15.53 -7.25 12.01
CA ASP A 99 -14.21 -6.64 12.20
C ASP A 99 -13.05 -7.66 12.08
N THR A 100 -13.35 -8.92 11.77
CA THR A 100 -12.37 -10.00 11.58
C THR A 100 -12.26 -10.41 10.10
N PRO A 101 -11.22 -11.16 9.72
CA PRO A 101 -11.09 -11.70 8.37
C PRO A 101 -12.25 -12.62 7.96
N LEU A 102 -12.56 -12.66 6.66
CA LEU A 102 -13.66 -13.47 6.12
C LEU A 102 -13.39 -14.98 6.09
N TRP A 103 -12.14 -15.39 6.24
CA TRP A 103 -11.77 -16.81 6.30
C TRP A 103 -10.68 -17.01 7.34
N GLU A 104 -10.56 -18.26 7.80
CA GLU A 104 -9.47 -18.65 8.68
C GLU A 104 -8.15 -18.37 7.98
N THR A 105 -7.33 -17.56 8.65
CA THR A 105 -5.96 -17.35 8.24
C THR A 105 -5.17 -18.57 8.71
N GLU A 106 -4.29 -19.10 7.86
CA GLU A 106 -3.37 -20.15 8.31
C GLU A 106 -2.62 -19.67 9.57
N PRO A 107 -2.16 -20.57 10.46
CA PRO A 107 -1.28 -20.19 11.55
C PRO A 107 0.00 -19.60 10.97
N GLN A 108 0.00 -18.28 10.80
CA GLN A 108 1.01 -17.59 10.02
C GLN A 108 2.30 -17.42 10.82
N LYS A 109 3.39 -17.26 10.07
CA LYS A 109 4.74 -17.08 10.61
C LYS A 109 4.74 -15.92 11.60
N LYS A 110 5.32 -16.12 12.79
CA LYS A 110 5.56 -15.05 13.76
C LYS A 110 6.20 -13.83 13.06
N PRO A 111 5.67 -12.61 13.27
CA PRO A 111 6.31 -11.39 12.78
C PRO A 111 7.75 -11.32 13.26
N TRP A 112 8.64 -10.81 12.41
CA TRP A 112 10.02 -10.61 12.82
C TRP A 112 10.14 -9.33 13.64
N ASP A 113 10.99 -9.39 14.66
CA ASP A 113 11.47 -8.19 15.33
C ASP A 113 12.53 -7.53 14.43
N GLU A 114 12.44 -6.21 14.28
CA GLU A 114 13.43 -5.43 13.55
C GLU A 114 14.75 -5.41 14.34
N PRO A 115 15.86 -5.88 13.74
CA PRO A 115 17.14 -5.92 14.42
C PRO A 115 17.73 -4.51 14.56
N SER A 116 18.38 -4.29 15.69
CA SER A 116 19.09 -3.05 16.02
C SER A 116 20.58 -3.24 15.76
N LEU A 117 21.04 -2.86 14.57
CA LEU A 117 22.44 -2.94 14.19
C LEU A 117 23.25 -1.92 15.00
N ASP A 118 24.37 -2.35 15.55
CA ASP A 118 25.32 -1.48 16.24
C ASP A 118 26.74 -2.11 16.29
N PRO A 119 27.37 -2.36 15.13
CA PRO A 119 28.62 -3.12 15.07
C PRO A 119 29.76 -2.47 15.85
N ASN A 120 29.75 -1.14 16.02
CA ASN A 120 30.77 -0.39 16.75
C ASN A 120 30.33 0.08 18.13
N GLY A 121 29.11 -0.26 18.58
CA GLY A 121 28.59 0.14 19.90
C GLY A 121 28.36 1.65 20.07
N LEU A 122 28.24 2.40 18.97
CA LEU A 122 28.12 3.87 18.99
C LEU A 122 26.67 4.34 19.16
N ALA A 123 25.69 3.51 18.80
CA ALA A 123 24.29 3.90 18.78
C ALA A 123 23.51 3.46 20.03
N GLY A 124 23.96 2.42 20.74
CA GLY A 124 23.19 1.71 21.77
C GLY A 124 22.62 2.59 22.88
N GLU A 125 23.44 3.39 23.56
CA GLU A 125 22.97 4.25 24.66
C GLU A 125 21.99 5.31 24.17
N LEU A 126 22.32 6.00 23.07
CA LEU A 126 21.46 7.03 22.52
C LEU A 126 20.15 6.45 21.97
N ARG A 127 20.18 5.24 21.39
CA ARG A 127 18.99 4.51 20.95
C ARG A 127 18.02 4.26 22.09
N GLN A 128 18.51 3.86 23.28
CA GLN A 128 17.64 3.68 24.44
C GLN A 128 17.00 4.99 24.91
N ARG A 129 17.74 6.10 24.87
CA ARG A 129 17.21 7.41 25.27
C ARG A 129 16.23 8.01 24.26
N LEU A 130 16.41 7.71 22.97
CA LEU A 130 15.55 8.20 21.88
C LEU A 130 14.32 7.32 21.62
N LEU A 131 14.47 5.99 21.67
CA LEU A 131 13.49 5.02 21.15
C LEU A 131 13.15 3.89 22.14
N GLY A 132 13.76 3.88 23.33
CA GLY A 132 13.44 2.89 24.36
C GLY A 132 11.99 3.02 24.86
N PRO A 133 11.46 1.99 25.55
CA PRO A 133 10.08 1.97 26.04
C PRO A 133 9.76 3.13 27.00
N GLU A 134 10.76 3.57 27.77
CA GLU A 134 10.65 4.68 28.72
C GLU A 134 11.29 5.98 28.18
N ALA A 135 11.56 6.04 26.87
CA ALA A 135 12.24 7.17 26.26
C ALA A 135 11.46 8.47 26.47
N ARG A 136 12.20 9.52 26.87
CA ARG A 136 11.72 10.90 26.91
C ARG A 136 12.71 11.78 26.16
N PRO A 137 12.69 11.72 24.82
CA PRO A 137 13.71 12.38 24.01
C PRO A 137 13.72 13.88 24.25
N THR A 138 14.91 14.44 24.34
CA THR A 138 15.14 15.88 24.51
C THR A 138 15.81 16.48 23.28
N ALA A 139 15.81 17.81 23.18
CA ALA A 139 16.58 18.52 22.16
C ALA A 139 18.08 18.19 22.23
N LYS A 140 18.60 17.87 23.43
CA LYS A 140 19.99 17.45 23.62
C LYS A 140 20.26 16.12 22.92
N ASP A 141 19.36 15.15 23.02
CA ASP A 141 19.53 13.83 22.41
C ASP A 141 19.52 13.92 20.88
N THR A 142 18.67 14.77 20.32
CA THR A 142 18.66 15.05 18.88
C THR A 142 19.94 15.75 18.43
N ALA A 143 20.46 16.70 19.23
CA ALA A 143 21.73 17.36 18.94
C ALA A 143 22.92 16.38 19.01
N GLU A 144 22.89 15.44 19.95
CA GLU A 144 23.88 14.39 20.10
C GLU A 144 23.87 13.41 18.91
N LEU A 145 22.69 12.98 18.46
CA LEU A 145 22.55 12.17 17.25
C LEU A 145 23.15 12.89 16.03
N LYS A 146 22.90 14.20 15.90
CA LYS A 146 23.46 15.02 14.83
C LYS A 146 24.99 15.10 14.91
N ALA A 147 25.54 15.24 16.11
CA ALA A 147 26.98 15.24 16.33
C ALA A 147 27.60 13.88 15.95
N LEU A 148 26.98 12.76 16.36
CA LEU A 148 27.41 11.41 15.99
C LEU A 148 27.37 11.21 14.47
N LEU A 149 26.31 11.65 13.79
CA LEU A 149 26.22 11.55 12.32
C LEU A 149 27.28 12.37 11.58
N THR A 150 27.81 13.42 12.20
CA THR A 150 28.89 14.24 11.64
C THR A 150 30.24 13.60 11.88
N ALA A 151 30.46 13.00 13.06
CA ALA A 151 31.71 12.33 13.41
C ALA A 151 31.84 10.93 12.77
N HIS A 152 30.73 10.24 12.57
CA HIS A 152 30.66 8.83 12.16
C HIS A 152 29.63 8.64 11.04
N ASP A 153 29.81 9.39 9.95
CA ASP A 153 28.85 9.45 8.86
C ASP A 153 28.68 8.12 8.08
N ASN A 154 29.60 7.19 8.23
CA ASN A 154 29.56 5.85 7.63
C ASN A 154 29.33 4.73 8.65
N ASP A 155 28.98 5.06 9.91
CA ASP A 155 28.62 4.04 10.89
C ASP A 155 27.19 3.53 10.66
N LEU A 156 27.06 2.21 10.49
CA LEU A 156 25.79 1.55 10.19
C LEU A 156 24.77 1.68 11.33
N GLY A 157 25.22 1.56 12.59
CA GLY A 157 24.34 1.65 13.75
C GLY A 157 23.78 3.06 13.95
N VAL A 158 24.64 4.07 13.83
CA VAL A 158 24.27 5.50 13.90
C VAL A 158 23.34 5.88 12.76
N ARG A 159 23.58 5.40 11.53
CA ARG A 159 22.70 5.65 10.38
C ARG A 159 21.34 4.97 10.52
N GLN A 160 21.29 3.74 11.04
CA GLN A 160 20.04 3.05 11.30
C GLN A 160 19.25 3.77 12.41
N LEU A 161 19.92 4.18 13.49
CA LEU A 161 19.30 4.98 14.55
C LEU A 161 18.71 6.28 14.00
N HIS A 162 19.42 6.97 13.11
CA HIS A 162 18.91 8.17 12.46
C HIS A 162 17.66 7.91 11.62
N LEU A 163 17.64 6.81 10.84
CA LEU A 163 16.45 6.41 10.10
C LEU A 163 15.27 6.16 11.05
N HIS A 164 15.47 5.40 12.12
CA HIS A 164 14.42 5.10 13.10
C HIS A 164 13.91 6.36 13.81
N TRP A 165 14.81 7.28 14.13
CA TRP A 165 14.47 8.55 14.76
C TRP A 165 13.63 9.46 13.84
N LEU A 166 13.91 9.48 12.54
CA LEU A 166 13.10 10.22 11.57
C LEU A 166 11.75 9.56 11.29
N ASP A 167 11.71 8.23 11.25
CA ASP A 167 10.54 7.43 10.82
C ASP A 167 9.58 7.08 11.98
N GLN A 168 9.37 8.06 12.86
CA GLN A 168 8.31 8.03 13.87
C GLN A 168 6.96 8.38 13.24
N ASP A 169 5.89 7.81 13.77
CA ASP A 169 4.57 7.84 13.13
C ASP A 169 4.08 9.25 12.79
N GLN A 170 4.22 10.18 13.74
CA GLN A 170 3.84 11.59 13.59
C GLN A 170 4.64 12.36 12.53
N TYR A 171 5.78 11.83 12.09
CA TYR A 171 6.69 12.50 11.17
C TYR A 171 6.71 11.90 9.76
N ARG A 172 6.09 10.73 9.55
CA ARG A 172 6.22 9.99 8.29
C ARG A 172 5.67 10.74 7.08
N LYS A 173 4.60 11.52 7.26
CA LYS A 173 4.03 12.38 6.21
C LYS A 173 4.72 13.76 6.15
N VAL A 174 5.42 14.15 7.22
CA VAL A 174 6.12 15.44 7.30
C VAL A 174 7.47 15.37 6.60
N TYR A 175 8.23 14.28 6.78
CA TYR A 175 9.60 14.14 6.23
C TYR A 175 9.79 12.89 5.34
N PRO A 176 8.89 12.59 4.39
CA PRO A 176 8.96 11.35 3.62
C PRO A 176 10.23 11.28 2.76
N GLN A 177 10.68 12.41 2.19
CA GLN A 177 11.90 12.40 1.36
C GLN A 177 13.15 12.18 2.20
N GLU A 178 13.22 12.78 3.39
CA GLU A 178 14.33 12.64 4.32
C GLU A 178 14.43 11.22 4.85
N ILE A 179 13.30 10.58 5.17
CA ILE A 179 13.23 9.17 5.54
C ILE A 179 13.72 8.28 4.39
N ALA A 180 13.23 8.51 3.16
CA ALA A 180 13.67 7.74 1.99
C ALA A 180 15.19 7.87 1.74
N ASN A 181 15.73 9.08 1.89
CA ASN A 181 17.16 9.35 1.75
C ASN A 181 17.98 8.72 2.88
N ALA A 182 17.50 8.76 4.12
CA ALA A 182 18.16 8.11 5.26
C ALA A 182 18.20 6.59 5.08
N ALA A 183 17.09 5.99 4.62
CA ALA A 183 17.01 4.57 4.33
C ALA A 183 17.95 4.18 3.18
N ALA A 184 18.03 4.99 2.12
CA ALA A 184 18.99 4.75 1.03
C ALA A 184 20.45 4.71 1.51
N LYS A 185 20.83 5.57 2.48
CA LYS A 185 22.17 5.54 3.08
C LYS A 185 22.43 4.27 3.89
N VAL A 186 21.45 3.81 4.67
CA VAL A 186 21.55 2.55 5.42
C VAL A 186 21.72 1.36 4.47
N LEU A 187 20.93 1.30 3.40
CA LEU A 187 21.03 0.25 2.37
C LEU A 187 22.42 0.24 1.72
N ALA A 188 22.96 1.40 1.35
CA ALA A 188 24.28 1.50 0.76
C ALA A 188 25.40 0.98 1.69
N LEU A 189 25.26 1.20 3.01
CA LEU A 189 26.21 0.66 4.00
C LEU A 189 26.06 -0.86 4.16
N ILE A 190 24.83 -1.38 4.19
CA ILE A 190 24.56 -2.82 4.24
C ILE A 190 25.12 -3.53 2.99
N ASP A 191 24.91 -2.95 1.81
CA ASP A 191 25.43 -3.50 0.55
C ASP A 191 26.97 -3.56 0.51
N GLY A 192 27.65 -2.74 1.33
CA GLY A 192 29.10 -2.75 1.52
C GLY A 192 29.61 -3.76 2.55
N VAL A 193 28.73 -4.42 3.32
CA VAL A 193 29.12 -5.45 4.29
C VAL A 193 29.45 -6.74 3.54
N ALA A 194 30.69 -7.22 3.68
CA ALA A 194 31.08 -8.53 3.16
C ALA A 194 30.39 -9.63 3.99
N ASP A 195 29.72 -10.55 3.30
CA ASP A 195 29.02 -11.70 3.89
C ASP A 195 28.06 -11.32 5.04
N PRO A 196 26.97 -10.57 4.76
CA PRO A 196 26.05 -10.09 5.79
C PRO A 196 25.38 -11.25 6.53
N ASP A 197 25.36 -11.17 7.85
CA ASP A 197 24.67 -12.13 8.70
C ASP A 197 23.13 -11.99 8.58
N GLN A 198 22.41 -12.90 9.26
CA GLN A 198 20.95 -12.93 9.20
C GLN A 198 20.29 -11.68 9.81
N GLU A 199 20.92 -11.05 10.80
CA GLU A 199 20.40 -9.81 11.39
C GLU A 199 20.56 -8.64 10.42
N THR A 200 21.71 -8.55 9.74
CA THR A 200 21.99 -7.54 8.72
C THR A 200 21.04 -7.68 7.53
N LEU A 201 20.81 -8.90 7.04
CA LEU A 201 19.83 -9.17 5.98
C LEU A 201 18.41 -8.80 6.41
N ARG A 202 18.02 -9.10 7.65
CA ARG A 202 16.71 -8.71 8.18
C ARG A 202 16.61 -7.19 8.33
N ALA A 203 17.65 -6.50 8.77
CA ALA A 203 17.70 -5.04 8.80
C ALA A 203 17.53 -4.43 7.40
N GLN A 204 18.11 -5.07 6.38
CA GLN A 204 17.97 -4.66 4.98
C GLN A 204 16.49 -4.70 4.55
N LEU A 205 15.77 -5.76 4.90
CA LEU A 205 14.33 -5.90 4.61
C LEU A 205 13.49 -4.80 5.25
N PHE A 206 13.68 -4.54 6.54
CA PHE A 206 12.99 -3.45 7.23
C PHE A 206 13.35 -2.07 6.65
N THR A 207 14.62 -1.87 6.28
CA THR A 207 15.07 -0.63 5.66
C THR A 207 14.44 -0.41 4.28
N LEU A 208 14.35 -1.46 3.45
CA LEU A 208 13.62 -1.45 2.17
C LEU A 208 12.14 -1.12 2.38
N TYR A 209 11.50 -1.76 3.36
CA TYR A 209 10.11 -1.49 3.71
C TYR A 209 9.89 -0.02 4.10
N ARG A 210 10.72 0.53 4.99
CA ARG A 210 10.65 1.94 5.42
C ARG A 210 10.87 2.89 4.25
N ARG A 211 11.85 2.60 3.37
CA ARG A 211 12.07 3.39 2.15
C ARG A 211 10.85 3.36 1.23
N GLY A 212 10.29 2.18 0.97
CA GLY A 212 9.11 2.02 0.13
C GLY A 212 7.90 2.80 0.68
N ARG A 213 7.64 2.69 1.98
CA ARG A 213 6.58 3.46 2.65
C ARG A 213 6.80 4.96 2.53
N ALA A 214 8.02 5.44 2.73
CA ALA A 214 8.34 6.86 2.64
C ALA A 214 8.12 7.41 1.22
N LEU A 215 8.52 6.66 0.19
CA LEU A 215 8.27 7.01 -1.22
C LEU A 215 6.77 7.02 -1.56
N ILE A 216 5.98 6.13 -0.97
CA ILE A 216 4.50 6.15 -1.09
C ILE A 216 3.92 7.40 -0.41
N TYR A 217 4.37 7.73 0.79
CA TYR A 217 3.88 8.90 1.52
C TYR A 217 4.20 10.20 0.79
N ARG A 218 5.32 10.24 0.06
CA ARG A 218 5.69 11.38 -0.78
C ARG A 218 4.66 11.68 -1.89
N GLU A 219 3.94 10.66 -2.36
CA GLU A 219 2.92 10.76 -3.41
C GLU A 219 1.49 10.96 -2.88
N LEU A 220 1.29 11.04 -1.56
CA LEU A 220 -0.04 11.25 -1.01
C LEU A 220 -0.57 12.64 -1.41
N PRO A 221 -1.87 12.77 -1.73
CA PRO A 221 -2.44 14.06 -2.16
C PRO A 221 -2.17 15.19 -1.18
N GLU A 222 -2.31 14.96 0.13
CA GLU A 222 -2.06 15.96 1.16
C GLU A 222 -0.58 16.37 1.25
N VAL A 223 0.34 15.42 1.00
CA VAL A 223 1.78 15.70 1.00
C VAL A 223 2.20 16.41 -0.28
N LEU A 224 1.59 16.06 -1.42
CA LEU A 224 1.80 16.77 -2.68
C LEU A 224 1.23 18.19 -2.65
N ALA A 225 0.14 18.43 -1.92
CA ALA A 225 -0.42 19.76 -1.72
C ALA A 225 0.53 20.65 -0.91
N ASP A 226 1.12 20.14 0.18
CA ASP A 226 2.10 20.86 1.00
C ASP A 226 3.47 21.00 0.31
N LYS A 227 3.94 19.92 -0.31
CA LYS A 227 5.23 19.81 -0.98
C LYS A 227 5.03 19.31 -2.41
N PRO A 228 4.75 20.19 -3.38
CA PRO A 228 4.58 19.78 -4.77
C PRO A 228 5.81 19.04 -5.33
N MET A 229 5.57 18.11 -6.26
CA MET A 229 6.62 17.50 -7.09
C MET A 229 6.38 17.83 -8.55
N GLY A 230 7.45 18.10 -9.28
CA GLY A 230 7.38 18.17 -10.74
C GLY A 230 7.10 16.79 -11.36
N GLU A 231 6.65 16.77 -12.61
CA GLU A 231 6.37 15.53 -13.34
C GLU A 231 7.58 14.59 -13.41
N ALA A 232 8.77 15.13 -13.70
CA ALA A 232 10.00 14.35 -13.73
C ALA A 232 10.35 13.73 -12.36
N GLU A 233 10.05 14.44 -11.26
CA GLU A 233 10.27 13.94 -9.91
C GLU A 233 9.26 12.85 -9.54
N LEU A 234 7.99 12.99 -9.94
CA LEU A 234 6.97 11.96 -9.78
C LEU A 234 7.35 10.66 -10.51
N VAL A 235 7.82 10.76 -11.75
CA VAL A 235 8.29 9.60 -12.53
C VAL A 235 9.48 8.94 -11.83
N LYS A 236 10.45 9.73 -11.36
CA LYS A 236 11.61 9.23 -10.63
C LYS A 236 11.19 8.54 -9.32
N ASN A 237 10.33 9.16 -8.53
CA ASN A 237 9.82 8.61 -7.26
C ASN A 237 9.12 7.26 -7.49
N GLY A 238 8.25 7.19 -8.49
CA GLY A 238 7.58 5.95 -8.87
C GLY A 238 8.55 4.85 -9.31
N ALA A 239 9.57 5.18 -10.10
CA ALA A 239 10.60 4.23 -10.51
C ALA A 239 11.43 3.72 -9.31
N GLU A 240 11.78 4.60 -8.38
CA GLU A 240 12.48 4.22 -7.14
C GLU A 240 11.63 3.30 -6.27
N LEU A 241 10.34 3.61 -6.10
CA LEU A 241 9.40 2.78 -5.33
C LEU A 241 9.32 1.36 -5.89
N VAL A 242 9.13 1.23 -7.21
CA VAL A 242 9.11 -0.07 -7.89
C VAL A 242 10.42 -0.82 -7.71
N GLY A 243 11.56 -0.12 -7.81
CA GLY A 243 12.88 -0.70 -7.58
C GLY A 243 13.06 -1.25 -6.17
N VAL A 244 12.68 -0.48 -5.16
CA VAL A 244 12.73 -0.87 -3.74
C VAL A 244 11.84 -2.08 -3.47
N PHE A 245 10.59 -2.06 -3.97
CA PHE A 245 9.68 -3.18 -3.78
C PHE A 245 10.19 -4.46 -4.45
N ARG A 246 10.77 -4.37 -5.65
CA ARG A 246 11.39 -5.52 -6.33
C ARG A 246 12.55 -6.11 -5.52
N GLN A 247 13.39 -5.27 -4.92
CA GLN A 247 14.48 -5.73 -4.05
C GLN A 247 13.93 -6.45 -2.82
N LEU A 248 12.89 -5.89 -2.18
CA LEU A 248 12.23 -6.52 -1.04
C LEU A 248 11.69 -7.92 -1.40
N LYS A 249 10.95 -8.03 -2.52
CA LYS A 249 10.40 -9.32 -2.99
C LYS A 249 11.46 -10.32 -3.42
N LYS A 250 12.67 -9.88 -3.80
CA LYS A 250 13.78 -10.78 -4.11
C LYS A 250 14.36 -11.44 -2.85
N LEU A 251 14.33 -10.72 -1.72
CA LEU A 251 14.90 -11.17 -0.45
C LEU A 251 13.90 -11.95 0.41
N VAL A 252 12.61 -11.90 0.08
CA VAL A 252 11.55 -12.62 0.79
C VAL A 252 10.72 -13.45 -0.19
N GLU A 253 10.81 -14.77 -0.07
CA GLU A 253 10.13 -15.72 -0.98
C GLU A 253 8.59 -15.66 -0.88
N GLU A 254 8.05 -15.35 0.30
CA GLU A 254 6.62 -15.31 0.58
C GLU A 254 6.20 -13.99 1.24
N PRO A 255 4.94 -13.54 1.10
CA PRO A 255 4.45 -12.37 1.83
C PRO A 255 4.64 -12.50 3.35
N ARG A 256 4.96 -11.39 4.00
CA ARG A 256 5.24 -11.30 5.45
C ARG A 256 4.32 -10.28 6.10
N PRO A 257 3.84 -10.52 7.33
CA PRO A 257 2.89 -9.63 8.00
C PRO A 257 3.47 -8.23 8.22
N GLU A 258 4.74 -8.11 8.61
CA GLU A 258 5.40 -6.81 8.82
C GLU A 258 5.53 -5.96 7.54
N PHE A 259 5.44 -6.57 6.35
CA PHE A 259 5.60 -5.89 5.07
C PHE A 259 4.31 -5.83 4.24
N VAL A 260 3.23 -6.47 4.69
CA VAL A 260 2.02 -6.69 3.88
C VAL A 260 1.35 -5.39 3.43
N LEU A 261 1.39 -4.34 4.25
CA LEU A 261 0.78 -3.05 3.89
C LEU A 261 1.52 -2.33 2.74
N LEU A 262 2.79 -2.63 2.53
CA LEU A 262 3.52 -2.14 1.36
C LEU A 262 3.07 -2.91 0.12
N GLU A 263 2.93 -4.23 0.21
CA GLU A 263 2.45 -5.06 -0.90
C GLU A 263 1.00 -4.74 -1.29
N ASP A 264 0.11 -4.54 -0.32
CA ASP A 264 -1.25 -4.00 -0.52
C ASP A 264 -1.22 -2.73 -1.37
N ARG A 265 -0.40 -1.76 -0.98
CA ARG A 265 -0.31 -0.48 -1.68
C ARG A 265 0.24 -0.62 -3.09
N MET A 266 1.22 -1.50 -3.31
CA MET A 266 1.75 -1.77 -4.65
C MET A 266 0.71 -2.41 -5.56
N LEU A 267 -0.06 -3.37 -5.05
CA LEU A 267 -1.18 -3.98 -5.80
C LEU A 267 -2.24 -2.93 -6.19
N ARG A 268 -2.64 -2.08 -5.25
CA ARG A 268 -3.63 -1.02 -5.51
C ARG A 268 -3.12 0.03 -6.50
N ARG A 269 -1.83 0.36 -6.46
CA ARG A 269 -1.21 1.28 -7.43
C ARG A 269 -1.33 0.76 -8.86
N ASP A 270 -1.22 -0.55 -9.03
CA ASP A 270 -1.36 -1.22 -10.34
C ASP A 270 -2.81 -1.66 -10.63
N HIS A 271 -3.78 -1.19 -9.85
CA HIS A 271 -5.21 -1.50 -9.97
C HIS A 271 -5.58 -2.98 -9.79
N TRP A 272 -4.77 -3.75 -9.06
CA TRP A 272 -5.04 -5.14 -8.66
C TRP A 272 -5.78 -5.22 -7.32
N ASN A 273 -6.94 -4.56 -7.24
CA ASN A 273 -7.66 -4.34 -5.99
C ASN A 273 -8.23 -5.62 -5.36
N GLY A 274 -8.65 -6.60 -6.16
CA GLY A 274 -9.12 -7.89 -5.68
C GLY A 274 -8.00 -8.69 -5.03
N ARG A 275 -6.80 -8.68 -5.62
CA ARG A 275 -5.60 -9.28 -5.00
C ARG A 275 -5.22 -8.56 -3.71
N ALA A 276 -5.27 -7.22 -3.71
CA ALA A 276 -5.01 -6.43 -2.50
C ALA A 276 -6.01 -6.80 -1.37
N LEU A 277 -7.29 -6.92 -1.71
CA LEU A 277 -8.33 -7.33 -0.77
C LEU A 277 -8.10 -8.75 -0.23
N ALA A 278 -7.82 -9.72 -1.09
CA ALA A 278 -7.54 -11.09 -0.66
C ALA A 278 -6.28 -11.16 0.22
N LEU A 279 -5.21 -10.45 -0.14
CA LEU A 279 -4.00 -10.34 0.68
C LEU A 279 -4.32 -9.74 2.05
N LEU A 280 -5.13 -8.68 2.11
CA LEU A 280 -5.51 -8.04 3.35
C LEU A 280 -6.29 -8.98 4.28
N GLU A 281 -7.22 -9.77 3.74
CA GLU A 281 -7.95 -10.78 4.50
C GLU A 281 -7.02 -11.92 4.96
N ASP A 282 -6.13 -12.41 4.09
CA ASP A 282 -5.15 -13.45 4.43
C ASP A 282 -4.25 -13.02 5.60
N PHE A 283 -3.97 -11.73 5.77
CA PHE A 283 -3.12 -11.18 6.84
C PHE A 283 -3.89 -10.42 7.92
N GLY A 284 -5.22 -10.36 7.87
CA GLY A 284 -6.01 -9.40 8.66
C GLY A 284 -5.88 -9.58 10.18
N GLY A 285 -5.62 -10.80 10.65
CA GLY A 285 -5.33 -11.09 12.07
C GLY A 285 -3.97 -10.59 12.59
N GLN A 286 -3.08 -10.13 11.70
CA GLN A 286 -1.73 -9.63 12.03
C GLN A 286 -1.53 -8.16 11.68
N VAL A 287 -2.42 -7.59 10.87
CA VAL A 287 -2.49 -6.16 10.64
C VAL A 287 -3.21 -5.52 11.81
N ALA A 288 -2.70 -4.37 12.30
CA ALA A 288 -3.38 -3.65 13.37
C ALA A 288 -4.84 -3.36 12.97
N PRO A 289 -5.84 -3.57 13.86
CA PRO A 289 -7.25 -3.54 13.49
C PRO A 289 -7.69 -2.27 12.75
N HIS A 290 -7.22 -1.09 13.18
CA HIS A 290 -7.46 0.17 12.48
C HIS A 290 -7.06 0.11 11.00
N TRP A 291 -5.85 -0.36 10.70
CA TRP A 291 -5.37 -0.46 9.32
C TRP A 291 -6.14 -1.50 8.52
N PHE A 292 -6.45 -2.66 9.12
CA PHE A 292 -7.23 -3.70 8.45
C PHE A 292 -8.60 -3.16 8.01
N LEU A 293 -9.38 -2.60 8.95
CA LEU A 293 -10.72 -2.12 8.66
C LEU A 293 -10.72 -0.95 7.66
N LYS A 294 -9.82 0.02 7.85
CA LYS A 294 -9.68 1.17 6.96
C LYS A 294 -9.35 0.74 5.53
N LYS A 295 -8.34 -0.12 5.36
CA LYS A 295 -7.89 -0.56 4.03
C LYS A 295 -8.96 -1.41 3.34
N ARG A 296 -9.64 -2.30 4.06
CA ARG A 296 -10.74 -3.10 3.50
C ARG A 296 -11.86 -2.22 2.96
N ARG A 297 -12.30 -1.23 3.75
CA ARG A 297 -13.27 -0.22 3.33
C ARG A 297 -12.81 0.50 2.05
N ASP A 298 -11.58 1.00 2.03
CA ASP A 298 -11.05 1.76 0.89
C ASP A 298 -10.95 0.89 -0.38
N ILE A 299 -10.49 -0.36 -0.26
CA ILE A 299 -10.36 -1.27 -1.40
C ILE A 299 -11.73 -1.65 -1.98
N LEU A 300 -12.73 -1.87 -1.13
CA LEU A 300 -14.10 -2.13 -1.58
C LEU A 300 -14.68 -0.94 -2.35
N ARG A 301 -14.34 0.30 -1.96
CA ARG A 301 -14.67 1.51 -2.72
C ARG A 301 -13.92 1.57 -4.04
N ASP A 302 -12.63 1.27 -4.05
CA ASP A 302 -11.81 1.24 -5.26
C ASP A 302 -12.28 0.18 -6.29
N LEU A 303 -12.91 -0.90 -5.81
CA LEU A 303 -13.58 -1.92 -6.64
C LEU A 303 -14.97 -1.47 -7.15
N GLY A 304 -15.52 -0.36 -6.66
CA GLY A 304 -16.89 0.07 -6.93
C GLY A 304 -17.95 -0.83 -6.29
N TRP A 305 -17.60 -1.59 -5.25
CA TRP A 305 -18.50 -2.51 -4.57
C TRP A 305 -19.24 -1.79 -3.43
N GLU A 306 -20.16 -0.90 -3.80
CA GLU A 306 -20.85 0.02 -2.88
C GLU A 306 -21.53 -0.65 -1.69
N ILE A 307 -22.16 -1.81 -1.90
CA ILE A 307 -22.90 -2.53 -0.85
C ILE A 307 -21.96 -2.99 0.27
N PRO A 308 -20.94 -3.84 0.01
CA PRO A 308 -19.99 -4.21 1.05
C PRO A 308 -19.12 -3.04 1.51
N ALA A 309 -18.83 -2.05 0.66
CA ALA A 309 -18.07 -0.87 1.07
C ALA A 309 -18.82 -0.05 2.14
N LYS A 310 -20.16 0.04 2.05
CA LYS A 310 -21.00 0.68 3.05
C LYS A 310 -20.97 -0.09 4.37
N GLU A 311 -21.15 -1.41 4.34
CA GLU A 311 -21.04 -2.27 5.54
C GLU A 311 -19.67 -2.10 6.21
N ALA A 312 -18.58 -2.14 5.43
CA ALA A 312 -17.23 -1.94 5.94
C ALA A 312 -17.03 -0.54 6.54
N SER A 313 -17.67 0.48 5.96
CA SER A 313 -17.63 1.86 6.48
C SER A 313 -18.32 1.96 7.85
N GLU A 314 -19.47 1.30 8.02
CA GLU A 314 -20.21 1.29 9.29
C GLU A 314 -19.42 0.56 10.39
N ILE A 315 -18.78 -0.56 10.07
CA ILE A 315 -17.92 -1.30 11.00
C ILE A 315 -16.71 -0.44 11.42
N TYR A 316 -16.05 0.21 10.46
CA TYR A 316 -14.93 1.10 10.75
C TYR A 316 -15.36 2.28 11.63
N ALA A 317 -16.46 2.96 11.30
CA ALA A 317 -16.98 4.10 12.06
C ALA A 317 -17.33 3.72 13.51
N LYS A 318 -17.85 2.50 13.72
CA LYS A 318 -18.17 1.97 15.04
C LYS A 318 -16.90 1.69 15.86
N ALA A 319 -15.86 1.15 15.22
CA ALA A 319 -14.62 0.76 15.90
C ALA A 319 -13.67 1.94 16.16
N PHE A 320 -13.64 2.93 15.25
CA PHE A 320 -12.69 4.05 15.22
C PHE A 320 -13.39 5.39 14.95
N PRO A 321 -14.28 5.86 15.85
CA PRO A 321 -15.09 7.06 15.62
C PRO A 321 -14.28 8.37 15.65
N ILE A 322 -13.15 8.41 16.36
CA ILE A 322 -12.31 9.62 16.48
C ILE A 322 -11.53 9.83 15.18
N GLU A 323 -10.90 8.76 14.70
CA GLU A 323 -10.08 8.75 13.50
C GLU A 323 -10.90 9.08 12.25
N LEU A 324 -12.15 8.61 12.19
CA LEU A 324 -13.07 8.99 11.11
C LEU A 324 -13.37 10.50 11.08
N ALA A 325 -13.38 11.17 12.23
CA ALA A 325 -13.61 12.61 12.29
C ALA A 325 -12.40 13.43 11.82
N GLU A 326 -11.22 12.82 11.76
CA GLU A 326 -9.96 13.42 11.30
C GLU A 326 -9.68 13.18 9.80
N GLU A 327 -10.42 12.28 9.15
CA GLU A 327 -10.33 11.95 7.70
C GLU A 327 -11.08 12.95 6.81
#